data_AF-A0A4Y2EA98-F1
#
_entry.id   AF-A0A4Y2EA98-F1
#
_cell.length_a   1.000
_cell.length_b   1.000
_cell.length_c   1.000
_cell.angle_alpha   90.00
_cell.angle_beta   90.00
_cell.angle_gamma   90.00
#
_symmetry.space_group_name_H-M   'P 1'
#
loop_
_entity.id
_entity.type
_entity.pdbx_description
1 polymer ?
#
loop_
_entity_poly.entity_id
_entity_poly.type
_entity_poly.pdbx_seq_one_letter_code
_entity_poly.pdbx_strand_id
1 'polypeptide(L)'
;MLPLLERAAELHGDTCAVSVSRAAVLNMSSMGGSIANAGVIFRRDLVAPAYKISKASLNMATRVIATYVKDKGILVISMCPGWVKTPIGTDKAVLEPEESIWTMIRTLPKLNESHHGTFIDRKGNPYHFENVL
;
A
#
# COMPACT_ATOMS: atom_id res chain seq x y z
N MET A 1 1.79 -12.29 -15.13
CA MET A 1 2.19 -11.83 -13.78
C MET A 1 1.88 -12.88 -12.72
N LEU A 2 0.63 -13.30 -12.53
CA LEU A 2 0.27 -14.28 -11.48
C LEU A 2 1.09 -15.59 -11.50
N PRO A 3 1.32 -16.27 -12.64
CA PRO A 3 2.13 -17.50 -12.66
C PRO A 3 3.57 -17.32 -12.15
N LEU A 4 4.15 -16.13 -12.33
CA LEU A 4 5.51 -15.83 -11.85
C LEU A 4 5.53 -15.60 -10.34
N LEU A 5 4.48 -14.99 -9.78
CA LEU A 5 4.34 -14.79 -8.34
C LEU A 5 4.08 -16.12 -7.63
N GLU A 6 3.27 -16.99 -8.21
CA GLU A 6 3.05 -18.36 -7.72
C GLU A 6 4.38 -19.12 -7.72
N ARG A 7 5.13 -19.05 -8.82
CA ARG A 7 6.45 -19.68 -8.89
C ARG A 7 7.44 -19.14 -7.85
N ALA A 8 7.47 -17.83 -7.63
CA ALA A 8 8.32 -17.24 -6.58
C ALA A 8 7.92 -17.74 -5.18
N ALA A 9 6.61 -17.79 -4.92
CA ALA A 9 6.05 -18.27 -3.66
C ALA A 9 6.34 -19.75 -3.38
N GLU A 10 6.41 -20.59 -4.42
CA GLU A 10 6.85 -21.98 -4.34
C GLU A 10 8.34 -22.11 -4.04
N LEU A 11 9.19 -21.37 -4.77
CA LEU A 11 10.66 -21.45 -4.63
C LEU A 11 11.17 -21.00 -3.26
N HIS A 12 10.41 -20.15 -2.57
CA HIS A 12 10.76 -19.57 -1.26
C HIS A 12 9.78 -20.04 -0.17
N GLY A 13 9.14 -21.20 -0.40
CA GLY A 13 8.07 -21.77 0.44
C GLY A 13 8.54 -22.46 1.72
N ASP A 14 9.84 -22.46 2.03
CA ASP A 14 10.41 -23.08 3.23
C ASP A 14 9.86 -22.48 4.55
N THR A 15 9.19 -21.33 4.45
CA THR A 15 8.42 -20.71 5.54
C THR A 15 6.94 -20.66 5.17
N CYS A 16 6.06 -21.15 6.07
CA CYS A 16 4.60 -21.03 5.89
C CYS A 16 4.14 -19.55 5.84
N ALA A 17 4.92 -18.64 6.42
CA ALA A 17 4.59 -17.22 6.52
C ALA A 17 4.69 -16.50 5.18
N VAL A 18 3.73 -15.61 4.89
CA VAL A 18 3.86 -14.65 3.78
C VAL A 18 4.85 -13.55 4.13
N SER A 19 5.71 -13.17 3.19
CA SER A 19 6.69 -12.09 3.37
C SER A 19 7.10 -11.49 2.02
N VAL A 20 7.73 -10.32 2.07
CA VAL A 20 8.26 -9.66 0.86
C VAL A 20 9.36 -10.48 0.19
N SER A 21 10.16 -11.22 0.96
CA SER A 21 11.24 -12.07 0.44
C SER A 21 10.75 -13.35 -0.23
N ARG A 22 9.48 -13.74 -0.02
CA ARG A 22 8.87 -14.92 -0.65
C ARG A 22 8.21 -14.55 -1.99
N ALA A 23 7.14 -13.77 -1.92
CA ALA A 23 6.44 -13.23 -3.08
C ALA A 23 5.53 -12.09 -2.60
N ALA A 24 5.65 -10.91 -3.21
CA ALA A 24 4.81 -9.78 -2.84
C ALA A 24 4.43 -8.88 -4.01
N VAL A 25 3.28 -8.24 -3.87
CA VAL A 25 2.78 -7.15 -4.71
C VAL A 25 2.56 -5.93 -3.83
N LEU A 26 3.31 -4.87 -4.10
CA LEU A 26 3.19 -3.58 -3.43
C LEU A 26 2.57 -2.56 -4.39
N ASN A 27 1.33 -2.16 -4.12
CA ASN A 27 0.64 -1.14 -4.88
C ASN A 27 0.93 0.25 -4.29
N MET A 28 1.46 1.16 -5.12
CA MET A 28 1.71 2.54 -4.70
C MET A 28 0.41 3.34 -4.63
N SER A 29 -0.13 3.47 -3.42
CA SER A 29 -1.36 4.21 -3.13
C SER A 29 -1.07 5.63 -2.62
N SER A 30 -2.06 6.29 -2.03
CA SER A 30 -1.98 7.65 -1.50
C SER A 30 -2.94 7.83 -0.34
N MET A 31 -2.60 8.69 0.62
CA MET A 31 -3.52 9.13 1.67
C MET A 31 -4.82 9.69 1.08
N GLY A 32 -4.77 10.29 -0.12
CA GLY A 32 -5.96 10.75 -0.84
C GLY A 32 -6.92 9.64 -1.28
N GLY A 33 -6.50 8.37 -1.24
CA GLY A 33 -7.36 7.20 -1.48
C GLY A 33 -7.98 6.61 -0.21
N SER A 34 -7.77 7.22 0.97
CA SER A 34 -8.46 6.82 2.19
C SER A 34 -9.87 7.39 2.21
N ILE A 35 -10.87 6.50 2.22
CA ILE A 35 -12.28 6.88 2.33
C ILE A 35 -12.58 7.44 3.72
N ALA A 36 -12.03 6.85 4.78
CA ALA A 36 -12.20 7.32 6.16
C ALA A 36 -11.67 8.74 6.40
N ASN A 37 -10.67 9.17 5.64
CA ASN A 37 -10.08 10.52 5.74
C ASN A 37 -10.71 11.53 4.77
N ALA A 38 -11.55 11.08 3.83
CA ALA A 38 -12.29 11.96 2.93
C ALA A 38 -13.30 12.80 3.74
N GLY A 39 -13.34 14.10 3.50
CA GLY A 39 -14.16 15.07 4.24
C GLY A 39 -13.53 15.57 5.54
N VAL A 40 -12.47 14.91 6.04
CA VAL A 40 -11.93 15.14 7.39
C VAL A 40 -10.54 15.79 7.35
N ILE A 41 -9.59 15.18 6.65
CA ILE A 41 -8.18 15.61 6.67
C ILE A 41 -7.91 16.66 5.59
N PHE A 42 -8.56 16.54 4.44
CA PHE A 42 -8.33 17.44 3.32
C PHE A 42 -9.34 18.60 3.34
N ARG A 43 -8.93 19.77 3.86
CA ARG A 43 -9.74 21.01 3.85
C ARG A 43 -10.28 21.42 2.47
N ARG A 44 -9.78 20.82 1.38
CA ARG A 44 -10.24 21.02 0.00
C ARG A 44 -10.37 19.68 -0.71
N ASP A 45 -11.40 18.92 -0.37
CA ASP A 45 -11.51 17.57 -0.91
C ASP A 45 -11.67 17.47 -2.42
N LEU A 46 -12.17 18.54 -3.04
CA LEU A 46 -12.30 18.66 -4.49
C LEU A 46 -10.97 18.89 -5.21
N VAL A 47 -9.83 18.96 -4.51
CA VAL A 47 -8.52 18.95 -5.18
C VAL A 47 -8.24 17.53 -5.69
N ALA A 48 -8.07 17.43 -7.01
CA ALA A 48 -7.74 16.19 -7.74
C ALA A 48 -8.68 15.00 -7.43
N PRO A 49 -10.00 15.12 -7.62
CA PRO A 49 -10.97 14.10 -7.22
C PRO A 49 -10.77 12.79 -7.98
N ALA A 50 -10.46 12.85 -9.28
CA ALA A 50 -10.17 11.66 -10.08
C ALA A 50 -8.95 10.88 -9.55
N TYR A 51 -7.90 11.60 -9.12
CA TYR A 51 -6.73 10.97 -8.49
C TYR A 51 -7.12 10.25 -7.19
N LYS A 52 -7.87 10.92 -6.30
CA LYS A 52 -8.37 10.33 -5.05
C LYS A 52 -9.20 9.07 -5.30
N ILE A 53 -10.16 9.15 -6.21
CA ILE A 53 -11.03 8.02 -6.59
C ILE A 53 -10.18 6.86 -7.14
N SER A 54 -9.21 7.13 -8.02
CA SER A 54 -8.33 6.08 -8.55
C SER A 54 -7.48 5.39 -7.47
N LYS A 55 -7.07 6.12 -6.43
CA LYS A 55 -6.30 5.55 -5.32
C LYS A 55 -7.21 4.78 -4.35
N ALA A 56 -8.44 5.23 -4.16
CA ALA A 56 -9.46 4.46 -3.43
C ALA A 56 -9.82 3.16 -4.16
N SER A 57 -10.00 3.19 -5.48
CA SER A 57 -10.25 1.98 -6.27
C SER A 57 -9.05 1.03 -6.27
N LEU A 58 -7.82 1.56 -6.29
CA LEU A 58 -6.61 0.73 -6.13
C LEU A 58 -6.58 0.03 -4.77
N ASN A 59 -7.02 0.70 -3.70
CA ASN A 59 -7.11 0.07 -2.38
C ASN A 59 -8.17 -1.05 -2.33
N MET A 60 -9.31 -0.88 -3.02
CA MET A 60 -10.30 -1.96 -3.20
C MET A 60 -9.70 -3.12 -4.01
N ALA A 61 -9.00 -2.83 -5.12
CA ALA A 61 -8.33 -3.86 -5.91
C ALA A 61 -7.32 -4.66 -5.09
N THR A 62 -6.54 -4.00 -4.22
CA THR A 62 -5.64 -4.66 -3.26
C THR A 62 -6.40 -5.64 -2.36
N ARG A 63 -7.57 -5.25 -1.82
CA ARG A 63 -8.41 -6.15 -1.00
C ARG A 63 -8.89 -7.35 -1.79
N VAL A 64 -9.45 -7.12 -2.98
CA VAL A 64 -9.98 -8.19 -3.85
C VAL A 64 -8.86 -9.18 -4.24
N ILE A 65 -7.72 -8.68 -4.71
CA ILE A 65 -6.60 -9.53 -5.11
C ILE A 65 -6.06 -10.31 -3.92
N ALA A 66 -5.90 -9.67 -2.75
CA ALA A 66 -5.47 -10.33 -1.52
C ALA A 66 -6.37 -11.54 -1.19
N THR A 67 -7.70 -11.37 -1.25
CA THR A 67 -8.62 -12.50 -1.01
C THR A 67 -8.45 -13.64 -2.01
N TYR A 68 -8.16 -13.32 -3.27
CA TYR A 68 -7.98 -14.33 -4.33
C TYR A 68 -6.66 -15.12 -4.20
N VAL A 69 -5.61 -14.51 -3.64
CA VAL A 69 -4.28 -15.14 -3.54
C VAL A 69 -3.90 -15.55 -2.12
N LYS A 70 -4.83 -15.49 -1.17
CA LYS A 70 -4.61 -15.78 0.25
C LYS A 70 -3.88 -17.11 0.48
N ASP A 71 -4.32 -18.17 -0.20
CA ASP A 71 -3.78 -19.52 -0.03
C ASP A 71 -2.55 -19.80 -0.90
N LYS A 72 -2.10 -18.81 -1.68
CA LYS A 72 -0.96 -18.92 -2.61
C LYS A 72 0.36 -18.43 -2.02
N GLY A 73 0.36 -17.99 -0.77
CA GLY A 73 1.58 -17.50 -0.11
C GLY A 73 2.10 -16.16 -0.65
N ILE A 74 1.25 -15.37 -1.32
CA ILE A 74 1.60 -14.08 -1.93
C ILE A 74 1.12 -12.93 -1.04
N LEU A 75 2.02 -12.04 -0.66
CA LEU A 75 1.70 -10.85 0.13
C LEU A 75 1.22 -9.71 -0.79
N VAL A 76 0.01 -9.17 -0.58
CA VAL A 76 -0.53 -8.08 -1.41
C VAL A 76 -0.88 -6.90 -0.52
N ILE A 77 -0.31 -5.72 -0.80
CA ILE A 77 -0.42 -4.54 0.08
C ILE A 77 -0.51 -3.26 -0.74
N SER A 78 -1.28 -2.28 -0.28
CA SER A 78 -1.22 -0.90 -0.75
C SER A 78 -0.39 -0.04 0.21
N MET A 79 0.52 0.79 -0.29
CA MET A 79 1.35 1.67 0.55
C MET A 79 1.29 3.12 0.07
N CYS A 80 1.09 4.05 1.00
CA CYS A 80 1.25 5.48 0.77
C CYS A 80 2.70 5.90 1.08
N PRO A 81 3.44 6.48 0.12
CA PRO A 81 4.81 6.97 0.35
C PRO A 81 4.85 8.25 1.23
N GLY A 82 3.71 8.85 1.52
CA GLY A 82 3.59 10.20 2.08
C GLY A 82 3.53 11.27 0.98
N TRP A 83 3.64 12.54 1.37
CA TRP A 83 3.65 13.66 0.44
C TRP A 83 5.10 14.03 0.08
N VAL A 84 5.54 13.57 -1.09
CA VAL A 84 6.94 13.57 -1.53
C VAL A 84 7.20 14.62 -2.62
N LYS A 85 8.31 15.36 -2.52
CA LYS A 85 8.74 16.38 -3.48
C LYS A 85 9.11 15.76 -4.82
N THR A 86 8.11 15.70 -5.68
CA THR A 86 8.13 15.16 -7.03
C THR A 86 7.23 16.05 -7.89
N PRO A 87 7.23 15.92 -9.23
CA PRO A 87 6.29 16.69 -10.06
C PRO A 87 4.81 16.51 -9.66
N ILE A 88 4.43 15.33 -9.15
CA ILE A 88 3.06 15.04 -8.66
C ILE A 88 2.82 15.66 -7.27
N GLY A 89 3.82 15.57 -6.38
CA GLY A 89 3.71 16.11 -5.02
C GLY A 89 3.89 17.63 -4.95
N THR A 90 4.50 18.24 -5.97
CA THR A 90 4.93 19.65 -6.01
C THR A 90 6.00 19.98 -4.96
N ASP A 91 6.60 21.16 -5.06
CA ASP A 91 7.63 21.63 -4.11
C ASP A 91 7.06 21.93 -2.71
N LYS A 92 5.73 21.91 -2.55
CA LYS A 92 5.05 22.07 -1.26
C LYS A 92 5.05 20.80 -0.41
N ALA A 93 5.43 19.67 -0.99
CA ALA A 93 5.56 18.42 -0.28
C ALA A 93 6.62 18.51 0.83
N VAL A 94 6.42 17.73 1.90
CA VAL A 94 7.25 17.81 3.11
C VAL A 94 8.36 16.77 3.18
N LEU A 95 8.31 15.75 2.31
CA LEU A 95 9.31 14.67 2.28
C LEU A 95 10.17 14.76 1.02
N GLU A 96 11.48 14.53 1.17
CA GLU A 96 12.36 14.25 0.03
C GLU A 96 12.13 12.83 -0.52
N PRO A 97 12.34 12.58 -1.83
CA PRO A 97 12.24 11.25 -2.42
C PRO A 97 13.06 10.19 -1.68
N GLU A 98 14.28 10.53 -1.31
CA GLU A 98 15.21 9.65 -0.62
C GLU A 98 14.68 9.26 0.76
N GLU A 99 14.13 10.20 1.53
CA GLU A 99 13.56 9.92 2.86
C GLU A 99 12.36 8.96 2.75
N SER A 100 11.50 9.19 1.76
CA SER A 100 10.34 8.33 1.50
C SER A 100 10.78 6.89 1.20
N ILE A 101 11.63 6.70 0.20
CA ILE A 101 12.02 5.36 -0.26
C ILE A 101 12.87 4.62 0.78
N TRP A 102 13.76 5.32 1.52
CA TRP A 102 14.54 4.70 2.59
C TRP A 102 13.62 4.14 3.67
N THR A 103 12.59 4.89 4.06
CA THR A 103 11.62 4.38 5.05
C THR A 103 10.90 3.15 4.50
N MET A 104 10.43 3.19 3.26
CA MET A 104 9.72 2.06 2.66
C MET A 104 10.60 0.81 2.64
N ILE A 105 11.85 0.91 2.15
CA ILE A 105 12.80 -0.20 2.11
C ILE A 105 13.05 -0.78 3.51
N ARG A 106 13.13 0.05 4.56
CA ARG A 106 13.25 -0.41 5.96
C ARG A 106 11.99 -1.08 6.51
N THR A 107 10.83 -0.74 5.96
CA THR A 107 9.53 -1.28 6.38
C THR A 107 9.25 -2.63 5.71
N LEU A 108 9.60 -2.79 4.43
CA LEU A 108 9.26 -3.98 3.63
C LEU A 108 9.61 -5.32 4.31
N PRO A 109 10.81 -5.52 4.91
CA PRO A 109 11.14 -6.80 5.56
C PRO A 109 10.29 -7.12 6.80
N LYS A 110 9.57 -6.14 7.36
CA LYS A 110 8.73 -6.29 8.55
C LYS A 110 7.29 -6.66 8.22
N LEU A 111 6.91 -6.57 6.94
CA LEU A 111 5.56 -6.85 6.48
C LEU A 111 5.31 -8.36 6.46
N ASN A 112 4.13 -8.75 6.95
CA ASN A 112 3.74 -10.15 7.17
C ASN A 112 2.22 -10.31 6.94
N GLU A 113 1.67 -11.45 7.35
CA GLU A 113 0.25 -11.79 7.22
C GLU A 113 -0.72 -10.71 7.74
N SER A 114 -0.37 -10.00 8.83
CA SER A 114 -1.24 -8.94 9.38
C SER A 114 -1.39 -7.74 8.44
N HIS A 115 -0.47 -7.58 7.49
CA HIS A 115 -0.48 -6.50 6.50
C HIS A 115 -1.15 -6.95 5.20
N HIS A 116 -1.47 -8.23 5.03
CA HIS A 116 -2.04 -8.76 3.81
C HIS A 116 -3.42 -8.14 3.52
N GLY A 117 -3.57 -7.59 2.33
CA GLY A 117 -4.76 -6.88 1.89
C GLY A 117 -4.98 -5.54 2.61
N THR A 118 -3.97 -4.97 3.27
CA THR A 118 -4.13 -3.68 3.98
C THR A 118 -3.69 -2.49 3.13
N PHE A 119 -4.08 -1.30 3.56
CA PHE A 119 -3.55 -0.03 3.09
C PHE A 119 -2.75 0.62 4.22
N ILE A 120 -1.45 0.84 4.02
CA ILE A 120 -0.52 1.34 5.05
C ILE A 120 0.23 2.60 4.61
N ASP A 121 0.82 3.32 5.56
CA ASP A 121 1.82 4.33 5.29
C ASP A 121 3.23 3.72 5.09
N ARG A 122 4.20 4.56 4.72
CA ARG A 122 5.60 4.15 4.52
C ARG A 122 6.28 3.57 5.77
N LYS A 123 5.70 3.77 6.97
CA LYS A 123 6.22 3.27 8.25
C LYS A 123 5.56 1.95 8.67
N GLY A 124 4.56 1.47 7.91
CA GLY A 124 3.81 0.24 8.20
C GLY A 124 2.51 0.48 8.98
N ASN A 125 2.12 1.72 9.25
CA ASN A 125 0.90 2.00 10.01
C ASN A 125 -0.32 1.91 9.08
N PRO A 126 -1.43 1.27 9.51
CA PRO A 126 -2.63 1.16 8.70
C PRO A 126 -3.34 2.51 8.53
N TYR A 127 -3.82 2.77 7.32
CA TYR A 127 -4.96 3.65 7.10
C TYR A 127 -6.21 2.81 7.27
N HIS A 128 -7.05 3.16 8.25
CA HIS A 128 -8.33 2.47 8.41
C HIS A 128 -9.24 2.75 7.21
N PHE A 129 -9.96 1.73 6.77
CA PHE A 129 -10.97 1.86 5.72
C PHE A 129 -12.24 2.54 6.24
N GLU A 130 -12.49 2.44 7.55
CA GLU A 130 -13.60 3.07 8.28
C GLU A 130 -13.06 3.67 9.59
N ASN A 131 -13.59 4.81 10.01
CA ASN A 131 -13.33 5.30 11.37
C ASN A 131 -14.16 4.43 12.33
N VAL A 132 -13.49 3.67 13.19
CA VAL A 132 -14.15 3.08 14.36
C VAL A 132 -14.47 4.26 15.28
N LEU A 133 -15.75 4.65 15.33
CA LEU A 133 -16.29 5.61 16.29
C LEU A 133 -16.30 4.99 17.70
#